data_AF-A0A7S9RSJ9-F1
#
_entry.id   AF-A0A7S9RSJ9-F1
#
_cell.length_a   1.000
_cell.length_b   1.000
_cell.length_c   1.000
_cell.angle_alpha   90.00
_cell.angle_beta   90.00
_cell.angle_gamma   90.00
#
_symmetry.space_group_name_H-M   'P 1'
#
loop_
_entity.id
_entity.type
_entity.pdbx_description
1 polymer ?
#
loop_
_entity_poly.entity_id
_entity_poly.type
_entity_poly.pdbx_seq_one_letter_code
_entity_poly.pdbx_strand_id
1 'polypeptide(L)'
;MKELKIFAIVVILSGILYWGIEPYAHTKLHPHTANAEYNFSKEDTDYAKHFLEQKKEALEAAKASGNKASIDAATKDVETAQKILDDYTAFWADINSIDLVKGDAAKGAETFGAAGCIGCHGIEAAGMPASMDAETASQSFGVVPPDLSTAGKIYDERFLAALIKNPTMAVKLSHKFNDEHPYPMTAFMGAGGDINAEVADIVAYLKKVSADADAKSKITDEKVFADACQRCHDMKYDKKYTLSNKASLAAYMGSNPPDLSMMIRSKGADYLHKFINDTQKMLPGTAMPRVGLNKAAEDDIVSYIEKVGDSKKAERESTGLYVMIYFFILGIFAWLWKRKVWSELH
;
A
#
# COMPACT_ATOMS: atom_id res chain seq x y z
N MET A 1 -42.69 -13.05 -34.02
CA MET A 1 -42.62 -13.69 -32.68
C MET A 1 -41.34 -14.49 -32.40
N LYS A 2 -40.80 -15.27 -33.35
CA LYS A 2 -39.53 -16.02 -33.14
C LYS A 2 -38.36 -15.13 -32.71
N GLU A 3 -38.20 -13.97 -33.33
CA GLU A 3 -37.08 -13.07 -33.00
C GLU A 3 -37.21 -12.38 -31.64
N LEU A 4 -38.42 -12.06 -31.19
CA LEU A 4 -38.66 -11.55 -29.84
C LEU A 4 -38.34 -12.62 -28.79
N LYS A 5 -38.60 -13.90 -29.09
CA LYS A 5 -38.19 -15.02 -28.24
C LYS A 5 -36.66 -15.16 -28.21
N ILE A 6 -35.99 -15.04 -29.36
CA ILE A 6 -34.52 -15.06 -29.43
C ILE A 6 -33.92 -13.88 -28.65
N PHE A 7 -34.44 -12.66 -28.83
CA PHE A 7 -34.00 -11.50 -28.07
C PHE A 7 -34.23 -11.68 -26.56
N ALA A 8 -35.40 -12.17 -26.15
CA ALA A 8 -35.67 -12.47 -24.74
C ALA A 8 -34.69 -13.51 -24.17
N ILE A 9 -34.37 -14.56 -24.93
CA ILE A 9 -33.35 -15.55 -24.54
C ILE A 9 -31.98 -14.90 -24.39
N VAL A 10 -31.55 -14.07 -25.34
CA VAL A 10 -30.26 -13.36 -25.26
C VAL A 10 -30.22 -12.42 -24.07
N VAL A 11 -31.30 -11.66 -23.80
CA VAL A 11 -31.40 -10.78 -22.63
C VAL A 11 -31.36 -11.58 -21.34
N ILE A 12 -32.08 -12.69 -21.25
CA ILE A 12 -32.08 -13.56 -20.05
C ILE A 12 -30.70 -14.17 -19.83
N LEU A 13 -30.06 -14.72 -20.87
CA LEU A 13 -28.71 -15.30 -20.76
C LEU A 13 -27.67 -14.24 -20.41
N SER A 14 -27.78 -13.03 -21.00
CA SER A 14 -26.92 -11.90 -20.64
C SER A 14 -27.17 -11.45 -19.21
N GLY A 15 -28.42 -11.40 -18.75
CA GLY A 15 -28.77 -11.08 -17.37
C GLY A 15 -28.28 -12.13 -16.37
N ILE A 16 -28.39 -13.42 -16.69
CA ILE A 16 -27.82 -14.51 -15.88
C ILE A 16 -26.30 -14.39 -15.81
N LEU A 17 -25.65 -14.04 -16.93
CA LEU A 17 -24.21 -13.81 -16.96
C LEU A 17 -23.85 -12.63 -16.06
N TYR A 18 -24.42 -11.44 -16.28
CA TYR A 18 -24.06 -10.20 -15.60
C TYR A 18 -24.54 -10.08 -14.14
N TRP A 19 -25.65 -10.71 -13.77
CA TRP A 19 -26.21 -10.64 -12.41
C TRP A 19 -26.08 -11.94 -11.61
N GLY A 20 -25.77 -13.05 -12.26
CA GLY A 20 -25.58 -14.35 -11.60
C GLY A 20 -24.12 -14.80 -11.62
N ILE A 21 -23.65 -15.17 -12.81
CA ILE A 21 -22.35 -15.84 -12.99
C ILE A 21 -21.21 -14.88 -12.68
N GLU A 22 -21.23 -13.67 -13.24
CA GLU A 22 -20.17 -12.68 -13.08
C GLU A 22 -20.03 -12.22 -11.62
N PRO A 23 -21.09 -11.79 -10.90
CA PRO A 23 -20.95 -11.43 -9.49
C PRO A 23 -20.47 -12.60 -8.64
N TYR A 24 -20.97 -13.81 -8.88
CA TYR A 24 -20.50 -15.00 -8.16
C TYR A 24 -19.03 -15.30 -8.46
N ALA A 25 -18.62 -15.28 -9.73
CA ALA A 25 -17.23 -15.46 -10.13
C ALA A 25 -16.34 -14.38 -9.50
N HIS A 26 -16.75 -13.12 -9.49
CA HIS A 26 -16.05 -12.03 -8.81
C HIS A 26 -15.95 -12.28 -7.30
N THR A 27 -16.99 -12.80 -6.63
CA THR A 27 -16.89 -13.09 -5.19
C THR A 27 -15.91 -14.22 -4.86
N LYS A 28 -15.70 -15.17 -5.78
CA LYS A 28 -14.79 -16.31 -5.60
C LYS A 28 -13.36 -16.02 -6.04
N LEU A 29 -13.19 -15.27 -7.12
CA LEU A 29 -11.88 -14.93 -7.70
C LEU A 29 -11.29 -13.64 -7.11
N HIS A 30 -12.15 -12.74 -6.61
CA HIS A 30 -11.79 -11.49 -5.95
C HIS A 30 -12.50 -11.40 -4.60
N PRO A 31 -12.07 -12.21 -3.61
CA PRO A 31 -12.64 -12.14 -2.27
C PRO A 31 -12.55 -10.70 -1.74
N HIS A 32 -13.60 -10.26 -1.04
CA HIS A 32 -13.64 -8.93 -0.46
C HIS A 32 -12.43 -8.71 0.44
N THR A 33 -11.61 -7.72 0.08
CA THR A 33 -10.52 -7.25 0.93
C THR A 33 -11.04 -6.13 1.81
N ALA A 34 -10.75 -6.25 3.11
CA ALA A 34 -11.08 -5.22 4.08
C ALA A 34 -10.41 -3.89 3.71
N ASN A 35 -11.03 -2.78 4.13
CA ASN A 35 -10.46 -1.45 3.96
C ASN A 35 -9.10 -1.34 4.68
N ALA A 36 -8.32 -0.32 4.32
CA ALA A 36 -7.12 0.03 5.09
C ALA A 36 -7.50 0.38 6.53
N GLU A 37 -6.72 -0.14 7.46
CA GLU A 37 -6.78 0.19 8.87
C GLU A 37 -5.57 1.06 9.18
N TYR A 38 -5.79 2.26 9.71
CA TYR A 38 -4.71 3.21 10.02
C TYR A 38 -4.19 3.03 11.44
N ASN A 39 -4.87 2.21 12.26
CA ASN A 39 -4.28 1.61 13.45
C ASN A 39 -3.48 0.36 13.06
N PHE A 40 -2.22 0.55 12.70
CA PHE A 40 -1.33 -0.54 12.26
C PHE A 40 -1.18 -1.68 13.27
N SER A 41 -1.26 -1.39 14.57
CA SER A 41 -1.29 -2.40 15.63
C SER A 41 -2.49 -3.33 15.51
N LYS A 42 -3.67 -2.75 15.31
CA LYS A 42 -4.90 -3.50 15.09
C LYS A 42 -4.82 -4.27 13.76
N GLU A 43 -4.36 -3.62 12.70
CA GLU A 43 -4.27 -4.24 11.37
C GLU A 43 -3.42 -5.51 11.39
N ASP A 44 -2.21 -5.45 11.97
CA ASP A 44 -1.29 -6.58 11.99
C ASP A 44 -1.76 -7.71 12.90
N THR A 45 -2.30 -7.37 14.08
CA THR A 45 -2.82 -8.38 15.02
C THR A 45 -4.08 -9.06 14.49
N ASP A 46 -4.98 -8.33 13.81
CA ASP A 46 -6.17 -8.92 13.19
C ASP A 46 -5.81 -9.79 12.00
N TYR A 47 -4.85 -9.36 11.16
CA TYR A 47 -4.30 -10.18 10.09
C TYR A 47 -3.72 -11.48 10.65
N ALA A 48 -2.87 -11.41 11.68
CA ALA A 48 -2.23 -12.59 12.25
C ALA A 48 -3.24 -13.55 12.90
N LYS A 49 -4.28 -13.03 13.56
CA LYS A 49 -5.41 -13.85 14.06
C LYS A 49 -6.14 -14.55 12.93
N HIS A 50 -6.49 -13.82 11.87
CA HIS A 50 -7.19 -14.40 10.73
C HIS A 50 -6.34 -15.47 10.04
N PHE A 51 -5.04 -15.22 9.87
CA PHE A 51 -4.11 -16.18 9.30
C PHE A 51 -4.01 -17.45 10.15
N LEU A 52 -3.93 -17.32 11.48
CA LEU A 52 -3.96 -18.45 12.40
C LEU A 52 -5.24 -19.27 12.28
N GLU A 53 -6.41 -18.62 12.23
CA GLU A 53 -7.69 -19.33 12.05
C GLU A 53 -7.75 -20.08 10.71
N GLN A 54 -7.28 -19.47 9.61
CA GLN A 54 -7.16 -20.17 8.32
C GLN A 54 -6.26 -21.41 8.41
N LYS A 55 -5.14 -21.32 9.13
CA LYS A 55 -4.23 -22.47 9.32
C LYS A 55 -4.85 -23.56 10.20
N LYS A 56 -5.63 -23.20 11.21
CA LYS A 56 -6.40 -24.16 12.02
C LYS A 56 -7.47 -24.87 11.19
N GLU A 57 -8.22 -24.15 10.35
CA GLU A 57 -9.18 -24.75 9.41
C GLU A 57 -8.50 -25.75 8.45
N ALA A 58 -7.33 -25.37 7.90
CA ALA A 58 -6.54 -26.24 7.04
C ALA A 58 -6.04 -27.50 7.79
N LEU A 59 -5.67 -27.37 9.07
CA LEU A 59 -5.29 -28.50 9.92
C LEU A 59 -6.46 -29.45 10.16
N GLU A 60 -7.67 -28.95 10.41
CA GLU A 60 -8.87 -29.80 10.55
C GLU A 60 -9.20 -30.53 9.24
N ALA A 61 -9.06 -29.86 8.09
CA ALA A 61 -9.20 -30.50 6.78
C ALA A 61 -8.12 -31.59 6.56
N ALA A 62 -6.87 -31.34 6.96
CA ALA A 62 -5.79 -32.32 6.89
C ALA A 62 -6.05 -33.53 7.79
N LYS A 63 -6.55 -33.32 9.02
CA LYS A 63 -6.97 -34.40 9.93
C LYS A 63 -8.07 -35.26 9.33
N ALA A 64 -9.05 -34.65 8.67
CA ALA A 64 -10.13 -35.37 7.98
C ALA A 64 -9.63 -36.24 6.82
N SER A 65 -8.49 -35.90 6.21
CA SER A 65 -7.88 -36.69 5.13
C SER A 65 -7.19 -37.98 5.60
N GLY A 66 -6.86 -38.08 6.89
CA GLY A 66 -6.11 -39.21 7.47
C GLY A 66 -4.64 -39.31 7.04
N ASN A 67 -4.13 -38.37 6.24
CA ASN A 67 -2.74 -38.36 5.79
C ASN A 67 -1.81 -37.74 6.85
N LYS A 68 -0.96 -38.58 7.46
CA LYS A 68 -0.01 -38.15 8.50
C LYS A 68 0.92 -37.01 8.05
N ALA A 69 1.48 -37.08 6.85
CA ALA A 69 2.38 -36.03 6.36
C ALA A 69 1.66 -34.68 6.19
N SER A 70 0.40 -34.70 5.74
CA SER A 70 -0.43 -33.50 5.64
C SER A 70 -0.77 -32.92 7.01
N ILE A 71 -1.02 -33.77 8.01
CA ILE A 71 -1.28 -33.35 9.40
C ILE A 71 -0.03 -32.72 10.01
N ASP A 72 1.13 -33.36 9.86
CA ASP A 72 2.40 -32.87 10.40
C ASP A 72 2.76 -31.50 9.79
N ALA A 73 2.60 -31.35 8.47
CA ALA A 73 2.81 -30.07 7.79
C ALA A 73 1.84 -28.98 8.26
N ALA A 74 0.53 -29.28 8.33
CA ALA A 74 -0.47 -28.32 8.77
C ALA A 74 -0.31 -27.94 10.26
N THR A 75 0.22 -28.84 11.09
CA THR A 75 0.54 -28.56 12.50
C THR A 75 1.67 -27.53 12.59
N LYS A 76 2.76 -27.71 11.84
CA LYS A 76 3.86 -26.74 11.77
C LYS A 76 3.40 -25.38 11.24
N ASP A 77 2.47 -25.37 10.28
CA ASP A 77 1.86 -24.14 9.77
C ASP A 77 1.07 -23.39 10.86
N VAL A 78 0.31 -24.10 11.71
CA VAL A 78 -0.39 -23.51 12.85
C VAL A 78 0.59 -22.96 13.89
N GLU A 79 1.65 -23.70 14.23
CA GLU A 79 2.69 -23.22 15.14
C GLU A 79 3.37 -21.95 14.62
N THR A 80 3.67 -21.91 13.32
CA THR A 80 4.24 -20.73 12.66
C THR A 80 3.29 -19.55 12.70
N ALA A 81 2.00 -19.76 12.39
CA ALA A 81 0.99 -18.71 12.45
C ALA A 81 0.75 -18.19 13.88
N GLN A 82 0.80 -19.07 14.88
CA GLN A 82 0.71 -18.68 16.30
C GLN A 82 1.91 -17.82 16.70
N LYS A 83 3.12 -18.22 16.31
CA LYS A 83 4.34 -17.42 16.56
C LYS A 83 4.23 -16.03 15.93
N ILE A 84 3.74 -15.92 14.69
CA ILE A 84 3.53 -14.63 14.03
C ILE A 84 2.57 -13.74 14.83
N LEU A 85 1.47 -14.30 15.34
CA LEU A 85 0.53 -13.58 16.19
C LEU A 85 1.18 -13.10 17.49
N ASP A 86 1.95 -13.98 18.15
CA ASP A 86 2.64 -13.65 19.39
C ASP A 86 3.69 -12.56 19.17
N ASP A 87 4.49 -12.68 18.09
CA ASP A 87 5.50 -11.70 17.71
C ASP A 87 4.87 -10.32 17.44
N TYR A 88 3.79 -10.24 16.64
CA TYR A 88 3.10 -8.97 16.40
C TYR A 88 2.44 -8.41 17.66
N THR A 89 1.89 -9.27 18.51
CA THR A 89 1.27 -8.84 19.78
C THR A 89 2.32 -8.23 20.71
N ALA A 90 3.47 -8.88 20.86
CA ALA A 90 4.58 -8.38 21.66
C ALA A 90 5.19 -7.11 21.08
N PHE A 91 5.43 -7.08 19.77
CA PHE A 91 5.96 -5.92 19.06
C PHE A 91 5.07 -4.70 19.26
N TRP A 92 3.78 -4.81 18.98
CA TRP A 92 2.87 -3.69 19.13
C TRP A 92 2.59 -3.33 20.58
N ALA A 93 2.70 -4.26 21.54
CA ALA A 93 2.67 -3.94 22.95
C ALA A 93 3.84 -3.02 23.36
N ASP A 94 5.07 -3.30 22.88
CA ASP A 94 6.22 -2.41 23.09
C ASP A 94 5.98 -1.04 22.46
N ILE A 95 5.60 -1.00 21.18
CA ILE A 95 5.36 0.28 20.48
C ILE A 95 4.24 1.10 21.14
N ASN A 96 3.15 0.46 21.56
CA ASN A 96 2.04 1.13 22.23
C ASN A 96 2.41 1.63 23.63
N SER A 97 3.43 1.05 24.27
CA SER A 97 3.94 1.51 25.56
C SER A 97 4.71 2.84 25.48
N ILE A 98 5.18 3.22 24.28
CA ILE A 98 5.92 4.46 24.07
C ILE A 98 4.99 5.67 24.28
N ASP A 99 5.40 6.63 25.11
CA ASP A 99 4.66 7.86 25.34
C ASP A 99 5.11 8.95 24.36
N LEU A 100 4.57 8.91 23.14
CA LEU A 100 4.91 9.85 22.06
C LEU A 100 4.54 11.31 22.37
N VAL A 101 3.65 11.54 23.34
CA VAL A 101 3.26 12.91 23.76
C VAL A 101 4.35 13.57 24.60
N LYS A 102 5.20 12.78 25.27
CA LYS A 102 6.32 13.27 26.08
C LYS A 102 7.61 13.50 25.30
N GLY A 103 7.60 13.25 23.99
CA GLY A 103 8.78 13.45 23.15
C GLY A 103 9.24 14.91 23.13
N ASP A 104 10.54 15.13 23.26
CA ASP A 104 11.22 16.41 23.20
C ASP A 104 11.97 16.53 21.87
N ALA A 105 11.55 17.47 21.02
CA ALA A 105 12.15 17.68 19.71
C ALA A 105 13.61 18.13 19.74
N ALA A 106 14.06 18.82 20.80
CA ALA A 106 15.45 19.26 20.93
C ALA A 106 16.35 18.05 21.25
N LYS A 107 15.95 17.23 22.21
CA LYS A 107 16.64 15.95 22.49
C LYS A 107 16.57 15.02 21.28
N GLY A 108 15.44 14.98 20.59
CA GLY A 108 15.27 14.17 19.39
C GLY A 108 16.25 14.52 18.29
N ALA A 109 16.59 15.80 18.13
CA ALA A 109 17.63 16.22 17.19
C ALA A 109 19.02 15.71 17.61
N GLU A 110 19.36 15.78 18.90
CA GLU A 110 20.61 15.25 19.45
C GLU A 110 20.70 13.73 19.29
N THR A 111 19.65 13.01 19.69
CA THR A 111 19.53 11.56 19.55
C THR A 111 19.59 11.14 18.09
N PHE A 112 18.91 11.84 17.18
CA PHE A 112 18.94 11.52 15.75
C PHE A 112 20.35 11.64 15.15
N GLY A 113 21.11 12.65 15.58
CA GLY A 113 22.53 12.81 15.22
C GLY A 113 23.41 11.72 15.84
N ALA A 114 23.28 11.48 17.14
CA ALA A 114 24.07 10.50 17.90
C ALA A 114 23.80 9.05 17.44
N ALA A 115 22.58 8.75 17.02
CA ALA A 115 22.16 7.47 16.45
C ALA A 115 22.72 7.22 15.04
N GLY A 116 23.39 8.22 14.43
CA GLY A 116 23.95 8.10 13.09
C GLY A 116 22.91 8.12 11.97
N CYS A 117 21.67 8.54 12.24
CA CYS A 117 20.60 8.54 11.24
C CYS A 117 20.95 9.42 10.02
N ILE A 118 21.68 10.53 10.24
CA ILE A 118 22.21 11.41 9.18
C ILE A 118 23.23 10.72 8.25
N GLY A 119 23.76 9.57 8.64
CA GLY A 119 24.68 8.79 7.80
C GLY A 119 24.00 8.25 6.54
N CYS A 120 22.67 8.07 6.59
CA CYS A 120 21.87 7.61 5.45
C CYS A 120 20.76 8.59 5.06
N HIS A 121 20.13 9.25 6.03
CA HIS A 121 18.96 10.11 5.80
C HIS A 121 19.32 11.59 5.72
N GLY A 122 18.81 12.25 4.68
CA GLY A 122 18.74 13.70 4.62
C GLY A 122 17.54 14.25 5.41
N ILE A 123 17.69 15.48 5.88
CA ILE A 123 16.61 16.35 6.37
C ILE A 123 16.82 17.74 5.78
N GLU A 124 16.52 17.90 4.50
CA GLU A 124 16.72 19.15 3.75
C GLU A 124 16.05 20.35 4.43
N ALA A 125 14.84 20.18 4.99
CA ALA A 125 14.13 21.25 5.70
C ALA A 125 14.83 21.73 6.98
N ALA A 126 15.72 20.90 7.54
CA ALA A 126 16.59 21.22 8.68
C ALA A 126 18.01 21.62 8.23
N GLY A 127 18.26 21.77 6.93
CA GLY A 127 19.57 22.13 6.39
C GLY A 127 20.59 20.99 6.40
N MET A 128 20.12 19.74 6.52
CA MET A 128 20.96 18.54 6.51
C MET A 128 20.77 17.81 5.16
N PRO A 129 21.63 18.04 4.16
CA PRO A 129 21.50 17.32 2.88
C PRO A 129 21.78 15.83 3.06
N ALA A 130 21.36 15.02 2.08
CA ALA A 130 21.74 13.61 2.02
C ALA A 130 23.27 13.44 2.05
N SER A 131 23.75 12.40 2.74
CA SER A 131 25.18 12.13 2.92
C SER A 131 25.91 11.73 1.63
N MET A 132 25.17 11.31 0.60
CA MET A 132 25.67 10.89 -0.70
C MET A 132 24.62 11.17 -1.79
N ASP A 133 25.06 11.19 -3.04
CA ASP A 133 24.17 11.32 -4.20
C ASP A 133 23.33 10.06 -4.42
N ALA A 134 22.26 10.20 -5.22
CA ALA A 134 21.29 9.14 -5.45
C ALA A 134 21.88 7.87 -6.10
N GLU A 135 22.89 8.00 -6.97
CA GLU A 135 23.51 6.84 -7.63
C GLU A 135 24.34 6.05 -6.61
N THR A 136 25.19 6.74 -5.85
CA THR A 136 25.99 6.12 -4.78
C THR A 136 25.11 5.49 -3.70
N ALA A 137 24.02 6.16 -3.31
CA ALA A 137 23.05 5.63 -2.35
C ALA A 137 22.37 4.36 -2.87
N SER A 138 21.93 4.37 -4.12
CA SER A 138 21.29 3.21 -4.76
C SER A 138 22.23 2.02 -4.83
N GLN A 139 23.49 2.22 -5.18
CA GLN A 139 24.48 1.15 -5.24
C GLN A 139 24.81 0.58 -3.85
N SER A 140 24.83 1.43 -2.83
CA SER A 140 25.18 1.05 -1.46
C SER A 140 24.04 0.34 -0.72
N PHE A 141 22.80 0.80 -0.91
CA PHE A 141 21.64 0.34 -0.12
C PHE A 141 20.57 -0.36 -0.96
N GLY A 142 20.75 -0.45 -2.28
CA GLY A 142 19.76 -0.97 -3.23
C GLY A 142 18.66 0.03 -3.59
N VAL A 143 18.37 0.99 -2.71
CA VAL A 143 17.37 2.04 -2.87
C VAL A 143 17.89 3.32 -2.22
N VAL A 144 17.60 4.48 -2.81
CA VAL A 144 17.94 5.77 -2.20
C VAL A 144 17.22 5.90 -0.85
N PRO A 145 17.87 6.23 0.27
CA PRO A 145 17.20 6.55 1.53
C PRO A 145 16.26 7.75 1.39
N PRO A 146 15.13 7.77 2.12
CA PRO A 146 14.21 8.90 2.06
C PRO A 146 14.80 10.13 2.74
N ASP A 147 14.52 11.31 2.17
CA ASP A 147 14.56 12.56 2.92
C ASP A 147 13.43 12.57 3.95
N LEU A 148 13.76 12.89 5.20
CA LEU A 148 12.81 12.81 6.31
C LEU A 148 12.17 14.16 6.65
N SER A 149 12.33 15.19 5.81
CA SER A 149 11.78 16.52 6.07
C SER A 149 10.26 16.52 6.27
N THR A 150 9.56 15.59 5.62
CA THR A 150 8.09 15.48 5.69
C THR A 150 7.62 14.30 6.55
N ALA A 151 8.55 13.49 7.07
CA ALA A 151 8.24 12.21 7.72
C ALA A 151 7.24 12.36 8.87
N GLY A 152 7.42 13.37 9.72
CA GLY A 152 6.53 13.63 10.85
C GLY A 152 5.15 14.16 10.47
N LYS A 153 4.93 14.55 9.21
CA LYS A 153 3.61 14.94 8.68
C LYS A 153 2.93 13.80 7.91
N ILE A 154 3.68 13.00 7.15
CA ILE A 154 3.08 12.04 6.20
C ILE A 154 2.86 10.65 6.80
N TYR A 155 3.72 10.22 7.71
CA TYR A 155 3.60 8.92 8.35
C TYR A 155 2.76 9.00 9.62
N ASP A 156 2.14 7.88 9.98
CA ASP A 156 1.55 7.74 11.31
C ASP A 156 2.65 7.72 12.39
N GLU A 157 2.39 8.35 13.53
CA GLU A 157 3.41 8.50 14.58
C GLU A 157 3.77 7.17 15.27
N ARG A 158 2.81 6.24 15.39
CA ARG A 158 3.05 4.89 15.92
C ARG A 158 3.75 4.04 14.88
N PHE A 159 3.41 4.20 13.59
CA PHE A 159 4.18 3.60 12.51
C PHE A 159 5.63 4.09 12.49
N LEU A 160 5.89 5.39 12.67
CA LEU A 160 7.26 5.91 12.75
C LEU A 160 8.04 5.28 13.91
N ALA A 161 7.43 5.22 15.10
CA ALA A 161 8.04 4.56 16.25
C ALA A 161 8.32 3.07 15.98
N ALA A 162 7.36 2.38 15.36
CA ALA A 162 7.49 0.98 14.93
C ALA A 162 8.64 0.80 13.92
N LEU A 163 8.74 1.69 12.92
CA LEU A 163 9.77 1.69 11.89
C LEU A 163 11.15 1.90 12.49
N ILE A 164 11.30 2.82 13.44
CA ILE A 164 12.59 3.06 14.13
C ILE A 164 13.01 1.83 14.96
N LYS A 165 12.06 1.21 15.67
CA LYS A 165 12.30 0.06 16.56
C LYS A 165 12.57 -1.24 15.82
N ASN A 166 11.76 -1.56 14.81
CA ASN A 166 11.91 -2.77 14.00
C ASN A 166 11.40 -2.51 12.58
N PRO A 167 12.28 -2.05 11.68
CA PRO A 167 11.89 -1.69 10.33
C PRO A 167 11.20 -2.82 9.58
N THR A 168 11.78 -4.02 9.63
CA THR A 168 11.31 -5.18 8.86
C THR A 168 9.90 -5.61 9.28
N MET A 169 9.58 -5.60 10.57
CA MET A 169 8.22 -5.87 11.05
C MET A 169 7.26 -4.74 10.70
N ALA A 170 7.66 -3.48 10.91
CA ALA A 170 6.82 -2.31 10.63
C ALA A 170 6.38 -2.27 9.17
N VAL A 171 7.30 -2.53 8.23
CA VAL A 171 7.01 -2.51 6.78
C VAL A 171 6.50 -3.84 6.21
N LYS A 172 6.29 -4.86 7.06
CA LYS A 172 5.84 -6.22 6.69
C LYS A 172 6.75 -6.94 5.68
N LEU A 173 8.07 -6.90 5.88
CA LEU A 173 9.05 -7.53 4.99
C LEU A 173 9.87 -8.65 5.65
N SER A 174 9.41 -9.22 6.77
CA SER A 174 10.10 -10.31 7.49
C SER A 174 10.21 -11.60 6.68
N HIS A 175 9.41 -11.78 5.62
CA HIS A 175 9.55 -12.90 4.68
C HIS A 175 10.72 -12.73 3.71
N LYS A 176 11.25 -11.51 3.57
CA LYS A 176 12.32 -11.17 2.63
C LYS A 176 13.64 -10.84 3.35
N PHE A 177 13.57 -10.15 4.47
CA PHE A 177 14.74 -9.72 5.23
C PHE A 177 14.79 -10.44 6.58
N ASN A 178 15.96 -10.97 6.91
CA ASN A 178 16.24 -11.77 8.09
C ASN A 178 17.71 -11.60 8.52
N ASP A 179 18.18 -12.40 9.46
CA ASP A 179 19.57 -12.29 9.97
C ASP A 179 20.63 -12.58 8.89
N GLU A 180 20.30 -13.38 7.86
CA GLU A 180 21.20 -13.72 6.75
C GLU A 180 21.15 -12.66 5.65
N HIS A 181 19.99 -12.02 5.48
CA HIS A 181 19.71 -10.97 4.50
C HIS A 181 19.15 -9.75 5.23
N PRO A 182 20.01 -8.96 5.90
CA PRO A 182 19.56 -7.88 6.75
C PRO A 182 18.86 -6.77 5.96
N TYR A 183 17.86 -6.15 6.58
CA TYR A 183 17.25 -4.94 6.03
C TYR A 183 18.25 -3.77 6.10
N PRO A 184 18.40 -2.95 5.04
CA PRO A 184 19.41 -1.88 5.01
C PRO A 184 19.30 -0.86 6.14
N MET A 185 18.07 -0.55 6.59
CA MET A 185 17.85 0.25 7.79
C MET A 185 17.85 -0.69 8.99
N THR A 186 18.86 -0.62 9.84
CA THR A 186 18.92 -1.46 11.04
C THR A 186 17.93 -0.97 12.10
N ALA A 187 17.52 -1.86 13.00
CA ALA A 187 16.76 -1.49 14.17
C ALA A 187 17.57 -0.51 15.04
N PHE A 188 16.90 0.54 15.54
CA PHE A 188 17.53 1.46 16.48
C PHE A 188 17.76 0.76 17.82
N MET A 189 19.01 0.73 18.27
CA MET A 189 19.43 0.03 19.49
C MET A 189 19.57 0.95 20.71
N GLY A 190 19.16 2.22 20.58
CA GLY A 190 19.32 3.25 21.59
C GLY A 190 20.58 4.10 21.42
N ALA A 191 20.57 5.30 21.99
CA ALA A 191 21.68 6.25 22.02
C ALA A 191 22.32 6.38 23.42
N GLY A 192 22.02 5.44 24.32
CA GLY A 192 22.59 5.33 25.67
C GLY A 192 21.62 5.65 26.81
N GLY A 193 20.39 6.07 26.50
CA GLY A 193 19.30 6.31 27.45
C GLY A 193 18.19 5.25 27.39
N ASP A 194 17.00 5.65 27.84
CA ASP A 194 15.78 4.85 27.68
C ASP A 194 15.33 4.90 26.21
N ILE A 195 15.35 3.74 25.55
CA ILE A 195 15.06 3.65 24.12
C ILE A 195 13.64 4.12 23.77
N ASN A 196 12.66 3.96 24.66
CA ASN A 196 11.29 4.38 24.39
C ASN A 196 11.18 5.90 24.44
N ALA A 197 11.83 6.56 25.41
CA ALA A 197 11.95 8.00 25.46
C ALA A 197 12.70 8.55 24.25
N GLU A 198 13.83 7.95 23.87
CA GLU A 198 14.62 8.35 22.70
C GLU A 198 13.83 8.25 21.39
N VAL A 199 13.05 7.17 21.20
CA VAL A 199 12.16 7.03 20.04
C VAL A 199 11.08 8.10 20.05
N ALA A 200 10.47 8.40 21.21
CA ALA A 200 9.49 9.47 21.33
C ALA A 200 10.10 10.84 20.98
N ASP A 201 11.31 11.11 21.45
CA ASP A 201 12.07 12.34 21.15
C ASP A 201 12.35 12.45 19.64
N ILE A 202 12.84 11.39 18.98
CA ILE A 202 13.06 11.36 17.53
C ILE A 202 11.76 11.64 16.76
N VAL A 203 10.65 11.00 17.13
CA VAL A 203 9.34 11.24 16.49
C VAL A 203 8.90 12.69 16.69
N ALA A 204 9.07 13.27 17.88
CA ALA A 204 8.78 14.68 18.15
C ALA A 204 9.65 15.62 17.30
N TYR A 205 10.93 15.31 17.12
CA TYR A 205 11.84 16.05 16.25
C TYR A 205 11.36 16.03 14.80
N LEU A 206 11.06 14.86 14.24
CA LEU A 206 10.56 14.74 12.85
C LEU A 206 9.24 15.49 12.66
N LYS A 207 8.31 15.44 13.64
CA LYS A 207 7.07 16.22 13.63
C LYS A 207 7.34 17.72 13.60
N LYS A 208 8.29 18.20 14.41
CA LYS A 208 8.68 19.60 14.43
C LYS A 208 9.29 20.04 13.10
N VAL A 209 10.22 19.26 12.54
CA VAL A 209 10.83 19.54 11.24
C VAL A 209 9.75 19.65 10.15
N SER A 210 8.83 18.69 10.09
CA SER A 210 7.76 18.71 9.08
C SER A 210 6.76 19.85 9.27
N ALA A 211 6.46 20.24 10.51
CA ALA A 211 5.63 21.41 10.79
C ALA A 211 6.31 22.71 10.36
N ASP A 212 7.60 22.88 10.68
CA ASP A 212 8.39 24.03 10.26
C ASP A 212 8.53 24.09 8.72
N ALA A 213 8.66 22.93 8.06
CA ALA A 213 8.67 22.81 6.60
C ALA A 213 7.33 23.24 6.00
N ASP A 214 6.19 22.70 6.48
CA ASP A 214 4.86 23.02 5.97
C ASP A 214 4.51 24.50 6.14
N ALA A 215 4.97 25.11 7.23
CA ALA A 215 4.77 26.53 7.51
C ALA A 215 5.58 27.44 6.59
N LYS A 216 6.80 27.05 6.19
CA LYS A 216 7.65 27.80 5.26
C LYS A 216 7.20 27.64 3.81
N SER A 217 6.92 26.41 3.41
CA SER A 217 6.48 26.07 2.07
C SER A 217 5.51 24.90 2.21
N LYS A 218 4.23 25.16 1.90
CA LYS A 218 3.17 24.17 2.03
C LYS A 218 3.61 22.85 1.38
N ILE A 219 3.60 21.77 2.14
CA ILE A 219 3.87 20.42 1.64
C ILE A 219 2.68 20.04 0.75
N THR A 220 2.97 19.90 -0.54
CA THR A 220 2.00 19.56 -1.59
C THR A 220 1.81 18.05 -1.71
N ASP A 221 0.72 17.65 -2.35
CA ASP A 221 0.44 16.26 -2.77
C ASP A 221 1.60 15.64 -3.58
N GLU A 222 2.19 16.43 -4.48
CA GLU A 222 3.39 16.06 -5.23
C GLU A 222 4.60 15.79 -4.32
N LYS A 223 4.84 16.60 -3.29
CA LYS A 223 5.94 16.37 -2.33
C LYS A 223 5.69 15.12 -1.48
N VAL A 224 4.44 14.90 -1.06
CA VAL A 224 4.05 13.66 -0.36
C VAL A 224 4.36 12.44 -1.25
N PHE A 225 3.97 12.48 -2.53
CA PHE A 225 4.30 11.42 -3.48
C PHE A 225 5.82 11.22 -3.66
N ALA A 226 6.57 12.31 -3.80
CA ALA A 226 8.02 12.28 -3.98
C ALA A 226 8.70 11.54 -2.82
N ASP A 227 8.31 11.85 -1.59
CA ASP A 227 8.95 11.28 -0.40
C ASP A 227 8.50 9.85 -0.09
N ALA A 228 7.23 9.53 -0.35
CA ALA A 228 6.65 8.23 -0.03
C ALA A 228 6.85 7.18 -1.13
N CYS A 229 6.81 7.56 -2.41
CA CYS A 229 6.71 6.62 -3.53
C CYS A 229 7.85 6.73 -4.55
N GLN A 230 8.34 7.94 -4.82
CA GLN A 230 9.24 8.19 -5.97
C GLN A 230 10.63 7.57 -5.80
N ARG A 231 11.00 7.12 -4.61
CA ARG A 231 12.23 6.32 -4.39
C ARG A 231 12.24 5.01 -5.17
N CYS A 232 11.05 4.48 -5.45
CA CYS A 232 10.86 3.19 -6.11
C CYS A 232 10.11 3.32 -7.44
N HIS A 233 9.15 4.25 -7.52
CA HIS A 233 8.19 4.31 -8.60
C HIS A 233 8.41 5.49 -9.55
N ASP A 234 8.17 5.24 -10.84
CA ASP A 234 7.99 6.28 -11.84
C ASP A 234 6.55 6.86 -11.77
N MET A 235 6.39 8.13 -12.12
CA MET A 235 5.12 8.79 -12.46
C MET A 235 5.32 9.55 -13.78
N LYS A 236 5.52 8.78 -14.86
CA LYS A 236 5.94 9.29 -16.18
C LYS A 236 5.02 10.35 -16.76
N TYR A 237 3.71 10.27 -16.49
CA TYR A 237 2.76 11.25 -17.03
C TYR A 237 2.95 12.65 -16.44
N ASP A 238 3.58 12.74 -15.26
CA ASP A 238 4.03 13.99 -14.66
C ASP A 238 5.56 14.18 -14.73
N LYS A 239 6.24 13.42 -15.60
CA LYS A 239 7.70 13.46 -15.80
C LYS A 239 8.51 13.26 -14.52
N LYS A 240 7.96 12.55 -13.52
CA LYS A 240 8.71 12.10 -12.35
C LYS A 240 9.23 10.70 -12.61
N TYR A 241 10.51 10.51 -12.32
CA TYR A 241 11.18 9.24 -12.49
C TYR A 241 11.70 8.76 -11.14
N THR A 242 11.82 7.45 -10.99
CA THR A 242 12.35 6.82 -9.80
C THR A 242 13.71 7.41 -9.44
N LEU A 243 13.89 7.76 -8.17
CA LEU A 243 15.13 8.36 -7.69
C LEU A 243 16.27 7.33 -7.64
N SER A 244 15.92 6.04 -7.52
CA SER A 244 16.91 4.98 -7.40
C SER A 244 17.39 4.46 -8.75
N ASN A 245 18.65 4.04 -8.82
CA ASN A 245 19.18 3.33 -9.97
C ASN A 245 18.35 2.06 -10.24
N LYS A 246 17.91 1.87 -11.48
CA LYS A 246 17.01 0.75 -11.85
C LYS A 246 17.65 -0.63 -11.65
N ALA A 247 18.95 -0.78 -11.89
CA ALA A 247 19.62 -2.07 -11.72
C ALA A 247 19.73 -2.43 -10.23
N SER A 248 20.17 -1.48 -9.40
CA SER A 248 20.23 -1.66 -7.95
C SER A 248 18.85 -1.90 -7.35
N LEU A 249 17.84 -1.14 -7.78
CA LEU A 249 16.47 -1.27 -7.31
C LEU A 249 15.87 -2.62 -7.70
N ALA A 250 16.11 -3.10 -8.92
CA ALA A 250 15.66 -4.42 -9.33
C ALA A 250 16.33 -5.54 -8.54
N ALA A 251 17.63 -5.43 -8.25
CA ALA A 251 18.34 -6.37 -7.39
C ALA A 251 17.78 -6.35 -5.95
N TYR A 252 17.48 -5.15 -5.44
CA TYR A 252 16.89 -4.97 -4.12
C TYR A 252 15.46 -5.51 -4.04
N MET A 253 14.60 -5.20 -5.00
CA MET A 253 13.17 -5.53 -4.99
C MET A 253 12.84 -6.89 -5.63
N GLY A 254 13.80 -7.53 -6.30
CA GLY A 254 13.61 -8.71 -7.14
C GLY A 254 13.02 -8.41 -8.53
N SER A 255 12.49 -7.21 -8.75
CA SER A 255 12.02 -6.70 -10.03
C SER A 255 11.90 -5.19 -10.01
N ASN A 256 11.79 -4.55 -11.18
CA ASN A 256 11.54 -3.11 -11.23
C ASN A 256 10.09 -2.80 -10.82
N PRO A 257 9.86 -1.87 -9.87
CA PRO A 257 8.51 -1.42 -9.54
C PRO A 257 7.79 -0.81 -10.76
N PRO A 258 6.45 -0.94 -10.84
CA PRO A 258 5.68 -0.41 -11.96
C PRO A 258 5.65 1.12 -11.97
N ASP A 259 5.43 1.68 -13.16
CA ASP A 259 5.04 3.09 -13.31
C ASP A 259 3.61 3.30 -12.79
N LEU A 260 3.43 4.34 -11.98
CA LEU A 260 2.16 4.59 -11.29
C LEU A 260 1.17 5.41 -12.11
N SER A 261 1.58 5.94 -13.27
CA SER A 261 0.76 6.87 -14.07
C SER A 261 -0.62 6.32 -14.41
N MET A 262 -0.74 5.01 -14.67
CA MET A 262 -2.02 4.38 -15.06
C MET A 262 -2.65 3.53 -13.94
N MET A 263 -2.09 3.55 -12.72
CA MET A 263 -2.58 2.70 -11.64
C MET A 263 -3.98 3.09 -11.18
N ILE A 264 -4.29 4.39 -11.10
CA ILE A 264 -5.65 4.83 -10.76
C ILE A 264 -6.71 4.36 -11.77
N ARG A 265 -6.40 4.36 -13.07
CA ARG A 265 -7.34 3.93 -14.12
C ARG A 265 -7.49 2.42 -14.19
N SER A 266 -6.43 1.68 -13.90
CA SER A 266 -6.42 0.22 -13.99
C SER A 266 -6.93 -0.48 -12.73
N LYS A 267 -6.78 0.16 -11.56
CA LYS A 267 -7.12 -0.43 -10.26
C LYS A 267 -8.23 0.32 -9.51
N GLY A 268 -8.40 1.62 -9.77
CA GLY A 268 -9.34 2.48 -9.02
C GLY A 268 -8.80 2.94 -7.67
N ALA A 269 -9.41 4.01 -7.13
CA ALA A 269 -9.01 4.60 -5.85
C ALA A 269 -9.17 3.63 -4.68
N ASP A 270 -10.28 2.88 -4.63
CA ASP A 270 -10.56 1.90 -3.58
C ASP A 270 -9.45 0.84 -3.45
N TYR A 271 -8.95 0.32 -4.58
CA TYR A 271 -7.82 -0.60 -4.56
C TYR A 271 -6.56 0.04 -3.99
N LEU A 272 -6.25 1.28 -4.40
CA LEU A 272 -5.05 1.98 -3.95
C LEU A 272 -5.09 2.24 -2.43
N HIS A 273 -6.23 2.68 -1.90
CA HIS A 273 -6.43 2.83 -0.46
C HIS A 273 -6.18 1.53 0.29
N LYS A 274 -6.69 0.40 -0.22
CA LYS A 274 -6.49 -0.92 0.41
C LYS A 274 -5.06 -1.45 0.29
N PHE A 275 -4.28 -0.96 -0.67
CA PHE A 275 -3.01 -1.55 -1.07
C PHE A 275 -1.79 -0.81 -0.51
N ILE A 276 -1.79 0.52 -0.49
CA ILE A 276 -0.61 1.34 -0.16
C ILE A 276 -0.07 1.02 1.25
N ASN A 277 -0.96 0.90 2.23
CA ASN A 277 -0.60 0.67 3.62
C ASN A 277 -0.58 -0.81 4.03
N ASP A 278 -1.04 -1.73 3.19
CA ASP A 278 -0.88 -3.17 3.43
C ASP A 278 -0.85 -3.96 2.11
N THR A 279 0.33 -3.98 1.51
CA THR A 279 0.57 -4.59 0.20
C THR A 279 0.33 -6.10 0.21
N GLN A 280 0.53 -6.74 1.38
CA GLN A 280 0.42 -8.18 1.56
C GLN A 280 -1.03 -8.68 1.43
N LYS A 281 -2.04 -7.82 1.64
CA LYS A 281 -3.47 -8.16 1.45
C LYS A 281 -3.80 -8.52 0.00
N MET A 282 -3.11 -7.90 -0.96
CA MET A 282 -3.38 -8.07 -2.39
C MET A 282 -2.27 -8.85 -3.09
N LEU A 283 -1.02 -8.69 -2.64
CA LEU A 283 0.16 -9.33 -3.23
C LEU A 283 1.01 -10.00 -2.13
N PRO A 284 0.56 -11.15 -1.59
CA PRO A 284 1.33 -11.87 -0.58
C PRO A 284 2.75 -12.18 -1.04
N GLY A 285 3.74 -11.91 -0.18
CA GLY A 285 5.15 -12.13 -0.47
C GLY A 285 5.81 -11.04 -1.32
N THR A 286 5.08 -9.97 -1.67
CA THR A 286 5.67 -8.85 -2.42
C THR A 286 6.83 -8.20 -1.67
N ALA A 287 7.82 -7.71 -2.41
CA ALA A 287 8.92 -6.91 -1.89
C ALA A 287 8.53 -5.45 -1.62
N MET A 288 7.34 -5.01 -2.07
CA MET A 288 6.85 -3.66 -1.81
C MET A 288 6.51 -3.50 -0.33
N PRO A 289 7.23 -2.64 0.42
CA PRO A 289 6.95 -2.41 1.83
C PRO A 289 5.56 -1.77 2.02
N ARG A 290 4.96 -1.98 3.20
CA ARG A 290 3.94 -1.04 3.71
C ARG A 290 4.56 0.35 3.76
N VAL A 291 3.84 1.35 3.27
CA VAL A 291 4.31 2.74 3.29
C VAL A 291 4.13 3.39 4.66
N GLY A 292 3.03 3.11 5.37
CA GLY A 292 2.79 3.57 6.75
C GLY A 292 2.27 5.01 6.85
N LEU A 293 1.57 5.46 5.81
CA LEU A 293 1.02 6.80 5.74
C LEU A 293 -0.16 6.95 6.69
N ASN A 294 -0.31 8.13 7.26
CA ASN A 294 -1.59 8.49 7.86
C ASN A 294 -2.66 8.71 6.77
N LYS A 295 -3.93 8.77 7.19
CA LYS A 295 -5.07 8.86 6.27
C LYS A 295 -4.96 10.03 5.28
N ALA A 296 -4.58 11.20 5.78
CA ALA A 296 -4.51 12.41 4.97
C ALA A 296 -3.41 12.31 3.90
N ALA A 297 -2.23 11.79 4.27
CA ALA A 297 -1.15 11.61 3.31
C ALA A 297 -1.46 10.52 2.28
N GLU A 298 -2.14 9.44 2.65
CA GLU A 298 -2.61 8.44 1.68
C GLU A 298 -3.64 9.05 0.71
N ASP A 299 -4.56 9.87 1.20
CA ASP A 299 -5.52 10.62 0.37
C ASP A 299 -4.82 11.58 -0.59
N ASP A 300 -3.80 12.30 -0.12
CA ASP A 300 -2.99 13.18 -0.95
C ASP A 300 -2.28 12.40 -2.07
N ILE A 301 -1.76 11.21 -1.78
CA ILE A 301 -1.13 10.35 -2.79
C ILE A 301 -2.17 9.85 -3.80
N VAL A 302 -3.30 9.31 -3.36
CA VAL A 302 -4.33 8.82 -4.28
C VAL A 302 -4.87 9.96 -5.15
N SER A 303 -5.07 11.14 -4.57
CA SER A 303 -5.46 12.36 -5.28
C SER A 303 -4.42 12.77 -6.32
N TYR A 304 -3.12 12.75 -5.96
CA TYR A 304 -2.04 13.06 -6.91
C TYR A 304 -1.98 12.04 -8.07
N ILE A 305 -2.06 10.75 -7.77
CA ILE A 305 -2.10 9.69 -8.81
C ILE A 305 -3.34 9.87 -9.70
N GLU A 306 -4.49 10.25 -9.14
CA GLU A 306 -5.72 10.54 -9.91
C GLU A 306 -5.55 11.76 -10.81
N LYS A 307 -5.04 12.87 -10.27
CA LYS A 307 -4.78 14.10 -11.03
C LYS A 307 -3.85 13.87 -12.21
N VAL A 308 -2.80 13.05 -12.03
CA VAL A 308 -1.83 12.73 -13.09
C VAL A 308 -2.37 11.69 -14.07
N GLY A 309 -2.88 10.58 -13.54
CA GLY A 309 -3.29 9.42 -14.33
C GLY A 309 -4.66 9.56 -14.99
N ASP A 310 -5.47 10.48 -14.50
CA ASP A 310 -6.84 10.72 -14.94
C ASP A 310 -7.20 12.21 -15.00
N SER A 311 -6.29 13.01 -15.56
CA SER A 311 -6.44 14.48 -15.69
C SER A 311 -7.73 14.95 -16.38
N LYS A 312 -8.38 14.08 -17.16
CA LYS A 312 -9.63 14.32 -17.88
C LYS A 312 -10.82 13.53 -17.32
N LYS A 313 -10.78 13.12 -16.05
CA LYS A 313 -11.81 12.29 -15.42
C LYS A 313 -13.22 12.87 -15.60
N ALA A 314 -13.40 14.15 -15.29
CA ALA A 314 -14.71 14.82 -15.38
C ALA A 314 -15.27 14.82 -16.81
N GLU A 315 -14.42 15.08 -17.80
CA GLU A 315 -14.81 15.08 -19.21
C GLU A 315 -15.14 13.66 -19.68
N ARG A 316 -14.38 12.66 -19.23
CA ARG A 316 -14.62 11.24 -19.54
C ARG A 316 -15.94 10.75 -18.95
N GLU A 317 -16.22 11.07 -17.70
CA GLU A 317 -17.47 10.67 -17.03
C GLU A 317 -18.68 11.32 -17.68
N SER A 318 -18.59 12.61 -17.98
CA SER A 318 -19.63 13.37 -18.71
C SER A 318 -19.86 12.80 -20.11
N THR A 319 -18.78 12.59 -20.88
CA THR A 319 -18.86 12.03 -22.23
C THR A 319 -19.42 10.60 -22.22
N GLY A 320 -19.01 9.78 -21.25
CA GLY A 320 -19.52 8.42 -21.09
C GLY A 320 -21.03 8.38 -20.90
N LEU A 321 -21.58 9.30 -20.09
CA LEU A 321 -23.02 9.43 -19.92
C LEU A 321 -23.73 9.78 -21.23
N TYR A 322 -23.22 10.76 -21.98
CA TYR A 322 -23.79 11.15 -23.28
C TYR A 322 -23.74 10.01 -24.30
N VAL A 323 -22.63 9.26 -24.34
CA VAL A 323 -22.47 8.10 -25.25
C VAL A 323 -23.46 7.00 -24.90
N MET A 324 -23.66 6.69 -23.61
CA MET A 324 -24.66 5.71 -23.18
C MET A 324 -26.09 6.12 -23.59
N ILE A 325 -26.45 7.39 -23.39
CA ILE A 325 -27.75 7.93 -23.81
C ILE A 325 -27.91 7.86 -25.33
N TYR A 326 -26.87 8.23 -26.10
CA TYR A 326 -26.89 8.15 -27.56
C TYR A 326 -27.13 6.71 -28.04
N PHE A 327 -26.40 5.72 -27.52
CA PHE A 327 -26.58 4.32 -27.91
C PHE A 327 -27.94 3.77 -27.50
N PHE A 328 -28.48 4.20 -26.35
CA PHE A 328 -29.83 3.85 -25.95
C PHE A 328 -30.88 4.37 -26.95
N ILE A 329 -30.80 5.64 -27.35
CA ILE A 329 -31.70 6.25 -28.34
C ILE A 329 -31.54 5.59 -29.72
N LEU A 330 -30.30 5.40 -30.17
CA LEU A 330 -30.00 4.71 -31.44
C LEU A 330 -30.58 3.29 -31.43
N GLY A 331 -30.48 2.58 -30.31
CA GLY A 331 -31.07 1.25 -30.12
C GLY A 331 -32.59 1.25 -30.29
N ILE A 332 -33.28 2.27 -29.78
CA ILE A 332 -34.72 2.47 -29.99
C ILE A 332 -35.03 2.68 -31.47
N PHE A 333 -34.29 3.57 -32.16
CA PHE A 333 -34.51 3.82 -33.59
C PHE A 333 -34.23 2.58 -34.44
N ALA A 334 -33.16 1.85 -34.16
CA ALA A 334 -32.84 0.59 -34.84
C ALA A 334 -33.96 -0.44 -34.65
N TRP A 335 -34.53 -0.53 -33.44
CA TRP A 335 -35.67 -1.40 -33.15
C TRP A 335 -36.92 -0.99 -33.93
N LEU A 336 -37.24 0.31 -33.98
CA LEU A 336 -38.38 0.85 -34.74
C LEU A 336 -38.21 0.65 -36.25
N TRP A 337 -37.02 0.94 -36.79
CA TRP A 337 -36.69 0.70 -38.19
C TRP A 337 -36.91 -0.76 -38.55
N LYS A 338 -36.31 -1.66 -37.76
CA LYS A 338 -36.47 -3.10 -37.95
C LYS A 338 -37.95 -3.47 -38.00
N ARG A 339 -38.75 -3.01 -37.03
CA ARG A 339 -40.19 -3.29 -37.00
C ARG A 339 -40.91 -2.80 -38.27
N LYS A 340 -40.54 -1.62 -38.79
CA LYS A 340 -41.10 -1.07 -40.04
C LYS A 340 -40.76 -1.94 -41.25
N VAL A 341 -39.47 -2.21 -41.49
CA VAL A 341 -39.03 -3.01 -42.67
C VAL A 341 -39.62 -4.41 -42.65
N TRP A 342 -39.69 -5.03 -41.48
CA TRP A 342 -40.22 -6.38 -41.35
C TRP A 342 -41.75 -6.45 -41.46
N SER A 343 -42.48 -5.35 -41.25
CA SER A 343 -43.92 -5.28 -41.52
C SER A 343 -44.28 -5.23 -43.01
N GLU A 344 -43.32 -4.91 -43.88
CA GLU A 344 -43.53 -4.92 -45.34
C GLU A 344 -43.19 -6.30 -45.96
N LEU A 345 -42.47 -7.15 -45.24
CA LEU A 345 -42.03 -8.47 -45.71
C LEU A 345 -42.91 -9.63 -45.20
N HIS A 346 -43.74 -9.42 -44.18
CA HIS A 346 -44.65 -10.41 -43.58
C HIS A 346 -46.00 -9.82 -43.15
#